data_AF-A0A2D9B3M3-F1
#
_entry.id   AF-A0A2D9B3M3-F1
#
_cell.length_a   1.000
_cell.length_b   1.000
_cell.length_c   1.000
_cell.angle_alpha   90.00
_cell.angle_beta   90.00
_cell.angle_gamma   90.00
#
_symmetry.space_group_name_H-M   'P 1'
#
loop_
_entity.id
_entity.type
_entity.pdbx_description
1 polymer ?
#
loop_
_entity_poly.entity_id
_entity_poly.type
_entity_poly.pdbx_seq_one_letter_code
_entity_poly.pdbx_strand_id
1 'polypeptide(L)'
;CDLMKYAKTKKAKFTFDNTDHEFYVLTIKDPCAKDNFPRRVNKNYFCKNDKLDKEQVFTVGGDLVIGLLHNASECTTDQLVSIASNEMTGAMCEFRNSQPIEEVQGGMGDIFIQMAN
;
A
#
# COMPACT_ATOMS: atom_id res chain seq x y z
N CYS A 1 -7.26 -7.22 1.17
CA CYS A 1 -7.40 -7.87 -0.15
C CYS A 1 -6.72 -7.04 -1.20
N ASP A 2 -7.26 -5.87 -1.49
CA ASP A 2 -6.74 -4.94 -2.47
C ASP A 2 -5.28 -4.54 -2.22
N LEU A 3 -4.96 -4.18 -0.97
CA LEU A 3 -3.58 -3.90 -0.57
C LEU A 3 -2.64 -5.09 -0.82
N MET A 4 -3.12 -6.33 -0.66
CA MET A 4 -2.29 -7.53 -0.90
C MET A 4 -2.03 -7.75 -2.40
N LYS A 5 -2.91 -7.28 -3.27
CA LYS A 5 -2.77 -7.41 -4.73
C LYS A 5 -1.78 -6.40 -5.30
N TYR A 6 -1.77 -5.16 -4.79
CA TYR A 6 -1.04 -4.05 -5.41
C TYR A 6 0.15 -3.53 -4.61
N ALA A 7 0.20 -3.77 -3.29
CA ALA A 7 1.34 -3.39 -2.47
C ALA A 7 2.31 -4.56 -2.31
N LYS A 8 3.57 -4.20 -2.02
CA LYS A 8 4.61 -5.14 -1.59
C LYS A 8 5.01 -4.83 -0.16
N THR A 9 5.45 -5.85 0.55
CA THR A 9 6.03 -5.68 1.88
C THR A 9 7.55 -5.57 1.76
N LYS A 10 8.15 -4.57 2.42
CA LYS A 10 9.60 -4.42 2.54
C LYS A 10 9.98 -4.14 3.99
N LYS A 11 11.22 -4.41 4.36
CA LYS A 11 11.80 -3.93 5.63
C LYS A 11 12.37 -2.53 5.45
N ALA A 12 12.15 -1.67 6.42
CA ALA A 12 12.70 -0.33 6.45
C ALA A 12 13.13 0.05 7.87
N LYS A 13 14.26 0.76 7.97
CA LYS A 13 14.76 1.30 9.24
C LYS A 13 14.21 2.70 9.45
N PHE A 14 13.74 2.96 10.67
CA PHE A 14 13.25 4.26 11.12
C PHE A 14 13.95 4.59 12.43
N THR A 15 14.41 5.83 12.57
CA THR A 15 15.05 6.31 13.80
C THR A 15 14.04 7.14 14.59
N PHE A 16 13.75 6.71 15.81
CA PHE A 16 12.89 7.41 16.76
C PHE A 16 13.70 7.66 18.04
N ASP A 17 13.77 8.91 18.51
CA ASP A 17 14.51 9.28 19.73
C ASP A 17 15.94 8.69 19.81
N ASN A 18 16.69 8.80 18.69
CA ASN A 18 18.04 8.24 18.51
C ASN A 18 18.13 6.70 18.60
N THR A 19 17.01 5.99 18.52
CA THR A 19 16.95 4.52 18.48
C THR A 19 16.49 4.07 17.10
N ASP A 20 17.25 3.16 16.50
CA ASP A 20 16.89 2.55 15.23
C ASP A 20 15.93 1.38 15.43
N HIS A 21 14.82 1.42 14.69
CA HIS A 21 13.80 0.39 14.66
C HIS A 21 13.60 -0.11 13.24
N GLU A 22 13.49 -1.43 13.08
CA GLU A 22 13.17 -2.04 11.78
C GLU A 22 11.69 -2.42 11.75
N PHE A 23 10.97 -1.93 10.75
CA PHE A 23 9.56 -2.22 10.54
C PHE A 23 9.32 -2.84 9.16
N TYR A 24 8.27 -3.65 9.07
CA TYR A 24 7.70 -4.00 7.79
C TYR A 24 6.82 -2.84 7.31
N VAL A 25 6.99 -2.46 6.05
CA VAL A 25 6.24 -1.39 5.39
C VAL A 25 5.56 -1.90 4.14
N LEU A 26 4.40 -1.34 3.83
CA LEU A 26 3.68 -1.54 2.57
C LEU A 26 4.14 -0.48 1.55
N THR A 27 4.51 -0.94 0.36
CA THR A 27 5.03 -0.08 -0.70
C THR A 27 4.28 -0.27 -2.01
N ILE A 28 4.05 0.81 -2.76
CA ILE A 28 3.56 0.79 -4.14
C ILE A 28 4.59 1.45 -5.07
N LYS A 29 4.55 1.10 -6.36
CA LYS A 29 5.44 1.72 -7.36
C LYS A 29 5.19 3.23 -7.46
N ASP A 30 6.21 3.96 -7.94
CA ASP A 30 6.13 5.39 -8.24
C ASP A 30 4.93 5.70 -9.17
N PRO A 31 3.90 6.43 -8.69
CA PRO A 31 2.72 6.75 -9.46
C PRO A 31 2.86 8.05 -10.28
N CYS A 32 3.98 8.77 -10.17
CA CYS A 32 4.08 10.16 -10.60
C CYS A 32 4.12 10.34 -12.13
N ALA A 33 4.62 9.35 -12.86
CA ALA A 33 4.60 9.33 -14.32
C ALA A 33 3.23 9.00 -14.93
N LYS A 34 2.20 8.76 -14.10
CA LYS A 34 0.88 8.38 -14.57
C LYS A 34 0.01 9.59 -14.88
N ASP A 35 -0.76 9.47 -15.95
CA ASP A 35 -1.73 10.47 -16.40
C ASP A 35 -3.02 10.43 -15.57
N ASN A 36 -3.44 9.23 -15.14
CA ASN A 36 -4.69 8.98 -14.43
C ASN A 36 -4.55 9.08 -12.89
N PHE A 37 -3.92 10.15 -12.40
CA PHE A 37 -3.77 10.33 -10.95
C PHE A 37 -5.13 10.52 -10.24
N PRO A 38 -5.37 9.93 -9.07
CA PRO A 38 -6.68 10.01 -8.41
C PRO A 38 -7.07 11.46 -8.11
N ARG A 39 -8.27 11.88 -8.55
CA ARG A 39 -8.76 13.27 -8.38
C ARG A 39 -8.81 13.74 -6.93
N ARG A 40 -8.95 12.81 -5.98
CA ARG A 40 -9.04 13.10 -4.54
C ARG A 40 -7.67 13.27 -3.87
N VAL A 41 -6.58 13.10 -4.61
CA VAL A 41 -5.21 13.18 -4.09
C VAL A 41 -4.48 14.33 -4.74
N ASN A 42 -3.80 15.14 -3.94
CA ASN A 42 -2.96 16.21 -4.45
C ASN A 42 -1.66 15.61 -5.04
N LYS A 43 -1.60 15.46 -6.38
CA LYS A 43 -0.40 14.95 -7.08
C LYS A 43 0.87 15.71 -6.69
N ASN A 44 0.78 17.03 -6.51
CA ASN A 44 1.94 17.88 -6.19
C ASN A 44 2.49 17.65 -4.77
N TYR A 45 1.73 17.01 -3.88
CA TYR A 45 2.25 16.57 -2.58
C TYR A 45 3.17 15.36 -2.73
N PHE A 46 2.80 14.43 -3.62
CA PHE A 46 3.54 13.17 -3.80
C PHE A 46 4.65 13.29 -4.85
N CYS A 47 4.53 14.22 -5.79
CA CYS A 47 5.30 14.22 -7.03
C CYS A 47 5.95 15.57 -7.34
N LYS A 48 7.22 15.52 -7.75
CA LYS A 48 8.02 16.66 -8.22
C LYS A 48 8.76 16.23 -9.50
N ASN A 49 8.48 16.90 -10.61
CA ASN A 49 9.02 16.56 -11.94
C ASN A 49 8.76 15.09 -12.35
N ASP A 50 7.50 14.65 -12.25
CA ASP A 50 7.03 13.30 -12.59
C ASP A 50 7.71 12.15 -11.84
N LYS A 51 8.32 12.44 -10.69
CA LYS A 51 8.91 11.46 -9.77
C LYS A 51 8.45 11.73 -8.35
N LEU A 52 8.53 10.72 -7.48
CA LEU A 52 8.24 10.89 -6.05
C LEU A 52 9.07 12.02 -5.42
N ASP A 53 8.39 12.94 -4.75
CA ASP A 53 9.01 14.02 -3.99
C ASP A 53 9.54 13.50 -2.65
N LYS A 54 10.82 13.15 -2.62
CA LYS A 54 11.51 12.60 -1.43
C LYS A 54 11.57 13.56 -0.25
N GLU A 55 11.27 14.84 -0.43
CA GLU A 55 11.15 15.80 0.67
C GLU A 55 9.82 15.66 1.41
N GLN A 56 8.78 15.12 0.75
CA GLN A 56 7.42 14.99 1.28
C GLN A 56 7.05 13.54 1.61
N VAL A 57 7.61 12.58 0.88
CA VAL A 57 7.21 11.16 0.97
C VAL A 57 8.38 10.27 1.34
N PHE A 58 8.07 9.19 2.05
CA PHE A 58 9.05 8.16 2.38
C PHE A 58 9.11 7.10 1.28
N THR A 59 10.31 6.70 0.88
CA THR A 59 10.52 5.73 -0.22
C THR A 59 11.50 4.64 0.16
N VAL A 60 11.26 3.42 -0.32
CA VAL A 60 12.14 2.27 -0.10
C VAL A 60 12.41 1.58 -1.43
N GLY A 61 13.66 1.71 -1.91
CA GLY A 61 14.06 1.18 -3.22
C GLY A 61 13.31 1.82 -4.38
N GLY A 62 12.97 3.11 -4.28
CA GLY A 62 12.23 3.86 -5.30
C GLY A 62 10.70 3.71 -5.26
N ASP A 63 10.19 2.82 -4.41
CA ASP A 63 8.75 2.64 -4.21
C ASP A 63 8.24 3.56 -3.08
N LEU A 64 7.03 4.09 -3.24
CA LEU A 64 6.34 4.90 -2.24
C LEU A 64 5.88 4.02 -1.07
N VAL A 65 6.19 4.43 0.16
CA VAL A 65 5.65 3.79 1.36
C VAL A 65 4.25 4.34 1.65
N ILE A 66 3.27 3.45 1.74
CA ILE A 66 1.85 3.77 1.98
C ILE A 66 1.35 3.31 3.35
N GLY A 67 2.16 2.55 4.09
CA GLY A 67 1.79 2.09 5.43
C GLY A 67 2.96 1.44 6.15
N LEU A 68 2.94 1.56 7.48
CA LEU A 68 3.85 0.89 8.39
C LEU A 68 3.07 -0.18 9.17
N LEU A 69 3.61 -1.39 9.26
CA LEU A 69 2.98 -2.50 9.96
C LEU A 69 3.61 -2.64 11.36
N HIS A 70 2.83 -2.28 12.38
CA HIS A 70 3.24 -2.41 13.77
C HIS A 70 3.18 -3.88 14.23
N ASN A 71 4.28 -4.39 14.81
CA ASN A 71 4.42 -5.78 15.26
C ASN A 71 4.01 -6.83 14.20
N ALA A 72 4.35 -6.56 12.94
CA ALA A 72 4.08 -7.51 11.86
C ALA A 72 4.90 -8.79 12.03
N SER A 73 4.23 -9.91 11.77
CA SER A 73 4.84 -11.23 11.61
C SER A 73 4.37 -11.85 10.31
N GLU A 74 5.13 -12.81 9.81
CA GLU A 74 4.65 -13.68 8.74
C GLU A 74 3.48 -14.52 9.27
N CYS A 75 2.47 -14.70 8.42
CA CYS A 75 1.31 -15.52 8.76
C CYS A 75 1.69 -17.00 8.70
N THR A 76 1.26 -17.77 9.69
CA THR A 76 1.31 -19.24 9.62
C THR A 76 0.23 -19.78 8.68
N THR A 77 0.36 -21.04 8.26
CA THR A 77 -0.65 -21.70 7.41
C THR A 77 -2.05 -21.67 8.04
N ASP A 78 -2.17 -21.94 9.33
CA ASP A 78 -3.46 -21.91 10.04
C ASP A 78 -4.07 -20.51 10.07
N GLN A 79 -3.23 -19.48 10.24
CA GLN A 79 -3.67 -18.08 10.18
C GLN A 79 -4.15 -17.72 8.76
N LEU A 80 -3.47 -18.19 7.71
CA LEU A 80 -3.91 -17.98 6.33
C LEU A 80 -5.28 -18.63 6.07
N VAL A 81 -5.50 -19.85 6.56
CA VAL A 81 -6.80 -20.53 6.46
C VAL A 81 -7.88 -19.75 7.21
N SER A 82 -7.58 -19.30 8.43
CA SER A 82 -8.50 -18.49 9.23
C SER A 82 -8.89 -17.18 8.53
N ILE A 83 -7.90 -16.46 7.98
CA ILE A 83 -8.12 -15.22 7.21
C ILE A 83 -8.97 -15.48 5.98
N ALA A 84 -8.68 -16.54 5.22
CA ALA A 84 -9.43 -16.91 4.03
C ALA A 84 -10.88 -17.31 4.34
N SER A 85 -11.11 -17.94 5.50
CA SER A 85 -12.45 -18.33 5.96
C SER A 85 -13.24 -17.20 6.64
N ASN A 86 -12.60 -16.06 6.91
CA ASN A 86 -13.25 -14.93 7.56
C ASN A 86 -14.31 -14.31 6.65
N GLU A 87 -15.53 -14.14 7.16
CA GLU A 87 -16.68 -13.64 6.39
C GLU A 87 -16.43 -12.27 5.74
N MET A 88 -15.73 -11.37 6.46
CA MET A 88 -15.46 -10.02 5.96
C MET A 88 -14.16 -9.96 5.15
N THR A 89 -13.07 -10.53 5.67
CA THR A 89 -11.74 -10.37 5.08
C THR A 89 -11.49 -11.37 3.96
N GLY A 90 -11.98 -12.60 4.11
CA GLY A 90 -11.75 -13.71 3.20
C GLY A 90 -12.79 -13.80 2.10
N ALA A 91 -14.08 -13.89 2.46
CA ALA A 91 -15.15 -14.08 1.47
C ALA A 91 -15.31 -12.88 0.53
N MET A 92 -15.12 -11.64 1.02
CA MET A 92 -15.14 -10.44 0.17
C MET A 92 -13.85 -10.25 -0.64
N CYS A 93 -12.79 -11.01 -0.33
CA CYS A 93 -11.47 -10.81 -0.93
C CYS A 93 -11.46 -11.15 -2.42
N GLU A 94 -12.04 -12.30 -2.75
CA GLU A 94 -12.11 -12.78 -4.12
C GLU A 94 -12.95 -11.83 -4.99
N PHE A 95 -14.13 -11.45 -4.48
CA PHE A 95 -15.00 -10.48 -5.12
C PHE A 95 -14.25 -9.17 -5.42
N ARG A 96 -13.66 -8.53 -4.40
CA ARG A 96 -12.93 -7.26 -4.58
C ARG A 96 -11.72 -7.38 -5.50
N ASN A 97 -10.97 -8.48 -5.41
CA ASN A 97 -9.80 -8.69 -6.26
C ASN A 97 -10.17 -8.90 -7.74
N SER A 98 -11.42 -9.32 -8.02
CA SER A 98 -11.96 -9.51 -9.37
C SER A 98 -12.59 -8.25 -9.98
N GLN A 99 -12.92 -7.24 -9.17
CA GLN A 99 -13.53 -6.01 -9.66
C GLN A 99 -12.56 -5.18 -10.51
N PRO A 100 -13.01 -4.59 -11.64
CA PRO A 100 -12.28 -3.55 -12.36
C PRO A 100 -11.92 -2.38 -11.44
N ILE A 101 -10.79 -1.71 -11.69
CA ILE A 101 -10.29 -0.62 -10.84
C ILE A 101 -11.30 0.55 -10.77
N GLU A 102 -12.03 0.76 -11.86
CA GLU A 102 -13.08 1.78 -11.98
C GLU A 102 -14.32 1.47 -11.13
N GLU A 103 -14.52 0.20 -10.79
CA GLU A 103 -15.67 -0.30 -10.03
C GLU A 103 -15.34 -0.53 -8.54
N VAL A 104 -14.07 -0.39 -8.13
CA VAL A 104 -13.70 -0.43 -6.72
C VAL A 104 -14.24 0.82 -6.03
N GLN A 105 -15.24 0.65 -5.17
CA GLN A 105 -15.91 1.73 -4.45
C GLN A 105 -15.86 1.54 -2.92
N GLY A 106 -15.23 2.51 -2.24
CA GLY A 106 -15.25 2.66 -0.79
C GLY A 106 -13.96 2.21 -0.09
N GLY A 107 -13.17 3.19 0.35
CA GLY A 107 -12.08 3.01 1.33
C GLY A 107 -10.79 3.74 0.97
N MET A 108 -9.87 3.85 1.94
CA MET A 108 -8.51 4.36 1.68
C MET A 108 -7.70 3.42 0.77
N GLY A 109 -8.04 2.13 0.74
CA GLY A 109 -7.40 1.14 -0.14
C GLY A 109 -7.51 1.53 -1.61
N ASP A 110 -8.68 1.98 -2.05
CA ASP A 110 -8.98 2.30 -3.45
C ASP A 110 -8.09 3.40 -4.00
N ILE A 111 -7.80 4.42 -3.17
CA ILE A 111 -6.91 5.51 -3.53
C ILE A 111 -5.51 4.97 -3.84
N PHE A 112 -4.98 4.09 -2.98
CA PHE A 112 -3.68 3.48 -3.20
C PHE A 112 -3.65 2.52 -4.40
N ILE A 113 -4.76 1.82 -4.68
CA ILE A 113 -4.89 0.99 -5.90
C ILE A 113 -4.78 1.85 -7.16
N GLN A 114 -5.53 2.96 -7.20
CA GLN A 114 -5.53 3.88 -8.34
C GLN A 114 -4.17 4.56 -8.49
N MET A 115 -3.44 4.81 -7.39
CA MET A 115 -2.04 5.23 -7.47
C MET A 115 -1.14 4.12 -8.01
N ALA A 116 -1.33 2.87 -7.57
CA ALA A 116 -0.45 1.75 -7.92
C ALA A 116 -0.57 1.23 -9.37
N ASN A 117 -1.69 1.45 -10.07
CA ASN A 117 -1.99 0.86 -11.41
C ASN A 117 -2.08 1.83 -12.57
#